data_AF-A0AA35KYQ5-F1
#
_entry.id   AF-A0AA35KYQ5-F1
#
_cell.length_a   1.000
_cell.length_b   1.000
_cell.length_c   1.000
_cell.angle_alpha   90.00
_cell.angle_beta   90.00
_cell.angle_gamma   90.00
#
_symmetry.space_group_name_H-M   'P 1'
#
loop_
_entity.id
_entity.type
_entity.pdbx_description
1 polymer ?
#
loop_
_entity_poly.entity_id
_entity_poly.type
_entity_poly.pdbx_seq_one_letter_code
_entity_poly.pdbx_strand_id
1 'polypeptide(L)'
;MYQMLDRDFAGLIFSCFGEDKSTRTDQIVFTCFQSLQAPKSSCKYERVEIPVHLIPHTGMGKACLESMMAFPRVLRQEEQDAFRKIHSLSHLEPITKIHNGSVFTKKLCSQMLIIGGPLMQWLEGLL
;
A
#
# COMPACT_ATOMS: atom_id res chain seq x y z
N MET A 1 -19.52 -7.41 0.32
CA MET A 1 -19.34 -7.77 -1.10
C MET A 1 -18.30 -8.87 -1.29
N TYR A 2 -17.06 -8.74 -0.80
CA TYR A 2 -16.07 -9.84 -0.89
C TYR A 2 -16.55 -11.15 -0.26
N GLN A 3 -17.27 -11.07 0.86
CA GLN A 3 -17.89 -12.24 1.50
C GLN A 3 -19.03 -12.91 0.70
N MET A 4 -19.50 -12.27 -0.38
CA MET A 4 -20.44 -12.91 -1.32
C MET A 4 -19.70 -13.77 -2.35
N LEU A 5 -18.41 -13.50 -2.58
CA LEU A 5 -17.54 -14.30 -3.45
C LEU A 5 -16.92 -15.47 -2.66
N ASP A 6 -16.47 -15.20 -1.44
CA ASP A 6 -15.91 -16.17 -0.52
C ASP A 6 -16.35 -15.84 0.91
N ARG A 7 -17.17 -16.69 1.52
CA ARG A 7 -17.80 -16.44 2.82
C ARG A 7 -16.77 -16.23 3.94
N ASP A 8 -15.60 -16.85 3.81
CA ASP A 8 -14.54 -16.83 4.82
C ASP A 8 -13.57 -15.65 4.64
N PHE A 9 -13.79 -14.81 3.63
CA PHE A 9 -12.98 -13.62 3.41
C PHE A 9 -13.00 -12.69 4.64
N ALA A 10 -11.82 -12.36 5.17
CA ALA A 10 -11.64 -11.43 6.28
C ALA A 10 -10.88 -10.18 5.84
N GLY A 11 -11.23 -9.03 6.41
CA GLY A 11 -10.55 -7.76 6.16
C GLY A 11 -9.55 -7.43 7.25
N LEU A 12 -8.36 -6.97 6.87
CA LEU A 12 -7.36 -6.40 7.77
C LEU A 12 -7.23 -4.90 7.52
N ILE A 13 -7.15 -4.11 8.58
CA ILE A 13 -6.88 -2.67 8.52
C ILE A 13 -5.65 -2.37 9.35
N PHE A 14 -4.70 -1.65 8.77
CA PHE A 14 -3.52 -1.12 9.45
C PHE A 14 -3.66 0.39 9.57
N SER A 15 -3.61 0.90 10.80
CA SER A 15 -3.52 2.31 11.12
C SER A 15 -2.06 2.64 11.39
N CYS A 16 -1.46 3.41 10.49
CA CYS A 16 -0.08 3.86 10.57
C CYS A 16 -0.03 5.35 10.91
N PHE A 17 1.08 5.81 11.51
CA PHE A 17 1.31 7.23 11.85
C PHE A 17 0.31 7.81 12.85
N GLY A 18 -0.22 7.00 13.77
CA GLY A 18 -1.05 7.48 14.86
C GLY A 18 -0.19 8.14 15.93
N GLU A 19 -0.18 9.46 16.03
CA GLU A 19 0.56 10.17 17.08
C GLU A 19 -0.38 10.59 18.22
N ASP A 20 -0.10 10.13 19.43
CA ASP A 20 -0.70 10.72 20.62
C ASP A 20 0.09 11.96 21.02
N LYS A 21 -0.46 13.14 20.73
CA LYS A 21 0.19 14.43 21.01
C LYS A 21 0.45 14.67 22.50
N SER A 22 -0.28 14.01 23.39
CA SER A 22 -0.14 14.19 24.83
C SER A 22 1.05 13.40 25.39
N THR A 23 1.28 12.18 24.88
CA THR A 23 2.40 11.31 25.30
C THR A 23 3.60 11.39 24.35
N ARG A 24 3.42 11.99 23.16
CA ARG A 24 4.37 11.99 22.03
C ARG A 24 4.81 10.59 21.63
N THR A 25 3.88 9.64 21.69
CA THR A 25 4.14 8.25 21.30
C THR A 25 3.48 7.93 19.97
N ASP A 26 4.27 7.40 19.05
CA ASP A 26 3.79 6.84 17.79
C ASP A 26 3.13 5.47 18.04
N GLN A 27 1.97 5.27 17.42
CA GLN A 27 1.19 4.05 17.48
C GLN A 27 0.93 3.51 16.09
N ILE A 28 1.23 2.22 15.94
CA ILE A 28 0.81 1.40 14.79
C ILE A 28 -0.16 0.37 15.34
N VAL A 29 -1.39 0.38 14.85
CA VAL A 29 -2.47 -0.51 15.32
C VAL A 29 -3.07 -1.23 14.13
N PHE A 30 -3.45 -2.49 14.30
CA PHE A 30 -4.17 -3.23 13.28
C PHE A 30 -5.38 -3.95 13.85
N THR A 31 -6.35 -4.24 12.99
CA THR A 31 -7.56 -4.97 13.36
C THR A 31 -8.01 -5.88 12.22
N CYS A 32 -8.64 -7.01 12.58
CA CYS A 32 -9.27 -7.94 11.65
C CYS A 32 -10.78 -7.96 11.87
N PHE A 33 -11.54 -8.06 10.78
CA PHE A 33 -12.99 -8.07 10.85
C PHE A 33 -13.63 -8.82 9.70
N GLN A 34 -14.89 -9.18 9.92
CA GLN A 34 -15.84 -9.58 8.89
C GLN A 34 -17.10 -8.73 8.98
N SER A 35 -17.94 -8.84 7.95
CA SER A 35 -19.26 -8.22 7.89
C SER A 35 -20.34 -9.29 8.04
N LEU A 36 -21.21 -9.17 9.05
CA LEU A 36 -22.38 -10.03 9.24
C LEU A 36 -23.66 -9.28 8.92
N GLN A 37 -24.67 -9.98 8.40
CA GLN A 37 -25.98 -9.37 8.12
C GLN A 37 -26.67 -9.01 9.43
N ALA A 38 -27.15 -7.77 9.53
CA ALA A 38 -27.83 -7.28 10.73
C ALA A 38 -29.14 -8.06 10.95
N PRO A 39 -29.42 -8.56 12.16
CA PRO A 39 -30.61 -9.39 12.42
C PRO A 39 -31.95 -8.70 12.11
N LYS A 40 -31.98 -7.37 12.21
CA LYS A 40 -33.20 -6.55 12.10
C LYS A 40 -33.35 -5.81 10.77
N SER A 41 -32.42 -5.96 9.83
CA SER A 41 -32.57 -5.37 8.50
C SER A 41 -31.87 -6.21 7.45
N SER A 42 -32.64 -6.69 6.48
CA SER A 42 -32.17 -7.56 5.39
C SER A 42 -31.10 -6.94 4.49
N CYS A 43 -30.86 -5.62 4.58
CA CYS A 43 -29.94 -4.91 3.69
C CYS A 43 -28.78 -4.19 4.41
N LYS A 44 -28.58 -4.39 5.71
CA LYS A 44 -27.42 -3.79 6.42
C LYS A 44 -26.46 -4.88 6.91
N TYR A 45 -25.19 -4.53 6.86
CA TYR A 45 -24.12 -5.35 7.41
C TYR A 45 -23.47 -4.62 8.58
N GLU A 46 -23.15 -5.38 9.61
CA GLU A 46 -22.46 -4.91 10.81
C GLU A 46 -21.06 -5.50 10.85
N ARG A 47 -20.11 -4.71 11.34
CA ARG A 47 -18.73 -5.12 11.55
C ARG A 47 -18.65 -6.03 12.76
N VAL A 48 -17.99 -7.17 12.60
CA VAL A 48 -17.66 -8.09 13.69
C VAL A 48 -16.16 -8.29 13.72
N GLU A 49 -15.56 -8.09 14.89
CA GLU A 49 -14.11 -8.26 15.06
C GLU A 49 -13.73 -9.74 15.09
N ILE A 50 -12.61 -10.06 14.46
CA ILE A 50 -12.04 -11.41 14.44
C ILE A 50 -10.71 -11.37 15.21
N PRO A 51 -10.51 -12.27 16.20
CA PRO A 51 -9.23 -12.40 16.88
C PRO A 51 -8.08 -12.68 15.92
N VAL A 52 -6.95 -11.99 16.10
CA VAL A 52 -5.73 -12.19 15.31
C VAL A 52 -4.60 -12.65 16.21
N HIS A 53 -3.85 -13.63 15.74
CA HIS A 53 -2.65 -14.12 16.40
C HIS A 53 -1.46 -14.01 15.45
N LEU A 54 -0.39 -13.37 15.91
CA LEU A 54 0.88 -13.34 15.19
C LEU A 54 1.67 -14.59 15.53
N ILE A 55 1.92 -15.43 14.52
CA ILE A 55 2.73 -16.64 14.68
C ILE A 55 4.19 -16.29 14.38
N PRO A 56 5.12 -16.46 15.34
CA PRO A 56 6.52 -16.22 15.10
C PRO A 56 7.05 -17.11 13.97
N HIS A 57 7.84 -16.54 13.07
CA HIS A 57 8.49 -17.27 11.98
C HIS A 57 9.97 -16.86 11.92
N THR A 58 10.86 -17.85 11.76
CA THR A 58 12.30 -17.60 11.64
C THR A 58 12.66 -17.23 10.21
N GLY A 59 13.24 -16.04 10.03
CA GLY A 59 13.60 -15.53 8.71
C GLY A 59 12.38 -15.15 7.86
N MET A 60 12.64 -14.74 6.61
CA MET A 60 11.61 -14.29 5.68
C MET A 60 11.44 -15.29 4.55
N GLY A 61 10.21 -15.75 4.34
CA GLY A 61 9.87 -16.61 3.21
C GLY A 61 10.10 -15.91 1.86
N LYS A 62 10.50 -16.68 0.84
CA LYS A 62 10.77 -16.19 -0.51
C LYS A 62 9.62 -15.35 -1.08
N ALA A 63 8.36 -15.80 -0.93
CA ALA A 63 7.19 -15.08 -1.42
C ALA A 63 7.01 -13.70 -0.76
N CYS A 64 7.28 -13.58 0.55
CA CYS A 64 7.23 -12.31 1.26
C CYS A 64 8.32 -11.35 0.76
N LEU A 65 9.54 -11.86 0.57
CA LEU A 65 10.65 -11.08 0.03
C LEU A 65 10.35 -10.60 -1.40
N GLU A 66 9.85 -11.48 -2.27
CA GLU A 66 9.46 -11.13 -3.65
C GLU A 66 8.34 -10.09 -3.67
N SER A 67 7.34 -10.22 -2.80
CA SER A 67 6.24 -9.25 -2.68
C SER A 67 6.75 -7.87 -2.24
N MET A 68 7.67 -7.83 -1.28
CA MET A 68 8.29 -6.57 -0.84
C MET A 68 9.15 -5.94 -1.94
N MET A 69 9.92 -6.73 -2.69
CA MET A 69 10.69 -6.25 -3.86
C MET A 69 9.81 -5.83 -5.05
N ALA A 70 8.57 -6.30 -5.12
CA ALA A 70 7.61 -5.88 -6.14
C ALA A 70 7.10 -4.45 -5.88
N PHE A 71 7.04 -4.00 -4.63
CA PHE A 71 6.44 -2.71 -4.26
C PHE A 71 7.06 -1.50 -4.99
N PRO A 72 8.40 -1.31 -5.04
CA PRO A 72 9.00 -0.22 -5.83
C PRO A 72 8.72 -0.31 -7.32
N ARG A 73 8.50 -1.53 -7.85
CA ARG A 73 8.18 -1.74 -9.27
C ARG A 73 6.76 -1.29 -9.57
N VAL A 74 5.81 -1.59 -8.69
CA VAL A 74 4.40 -1.15 -8.82
C VAL A 74 4.32 0.38 -8.79
N LEU A 75 4.99 1.04 -7.85
CA LEU A 75 5.01 2.51 -7.77
C LEU A 75 5.59 3.18 -9.03
N ARG A 76 6.66 2.59 -9.58
CA ARG A 76 7.23 3.06 -10.85
C ARG A 76 6.25 2.87 -12.01
N GLN A 77 5.58 1.72 -12.05
CA GLN A 77 4.63 1.39 -13.11
C GLN A 77 3.45 2.36 -13.11
N GLU A 78 2.91 2.68 -11.93
CA GLU A 78 1.82 3.66 -11.78
C GLU A 78 2.20 5.05 -12.33
N GLU A 79 3.39 5.55 -11.98
CA GLU A 79 3.89 6.83 -12.51
C GLU A 79 4.14 6.78 -14.02
N GLN A 80 4.67 5.66 -14.53
CA GLN A 80 4.88 5.47 -15.97
C GLN A 80 3.57 5.47 -16.75
N ASP A 81 2.54 4.81 -16.24
CA ASP A 81 1.25 4.74 -16.91
C ASP A 81 0.51 6.08 -16.87
N ALA A 82 0.59 6.81 -15.75
CA ALA A 82 0.10 8.17 -15.67
C ALA A 82 0.83 9.10 -16.67
N PHE A 83 2.16 9.02 -16.74
CA PHE A 83 2.96 9.82 -17.66
C PHE A 83 2.65 9.49 -19.13
N ARG A 84 2.57 8.20 -19.48
CA ARG A 84 2.22 7.75 -20.85
C ARG A 84 0.84 8.24 -21.27
N LYS A 85 -0.15 8.16 -20.37
CA LYS A 85 -1.51 8.64 -20.63
C LYS A 85 -1.51 10.11 -21.02
N ILE A 86 -0.78 10.96 -20.28
CA ILE A 86 -0.68 12.39 -20.60
C ILE A 86 0.15 12.60 -21.87
N HIS A 87 1.28 11.90 -22.02
CA HIS A 87 2.17 12.05 -23.17
C HIS A 87 1.52 11.64 -24.49
N SER A 88 0.51 10.75 -24.45
CA SER A 88 -0.27 10.34 -25.63
C SER A 88 -1.15 11.45 -26.21
N LEU A 89 -1.36 12.56 -25.49
CA LEU A 89 -2.14 13.70 -25.97
C LEU A 89 -1.34 14.46 -27.05
N SER A 90 -1.86 14.44 -28.27
CA SER A 90 -1.24 15.05 -29.47
C SER A 90 -1.07 16.57 -29.37
N HIS A 91 -1.96 17.25 -28.64
CA HIS A 91 -2.06 18.72 -28.61
C HIS A 91 -1.30 19.39 -27.46
N LEU A 92 -0.40 18.68 -26.78
CA LEU A 92 0.39 19.27 -25.71
C LEU A 92 1.47 20.21 -26.23
N GLU A 93 1.51 21.42 -25.69
CA GLU A 93 2.57 22.37 -25.96
C GLU A 93 3.94 21.83 -25.51
N PRO A 94 5.03 22.17 -26.22
CA PRO A 94 6.38 21.70 -25.87
C PRO A 94 6.79 22.03 -24.43
N ILE A 95 6.42 23.21 -23.91
CA ILE A 95 6.72 23.62 -22.53
C ILE A 95 6.02 22.70 -21.53
N THR A 96 4.76 22.34 -21.79
CA THR A 96 4.01 21.38 -20.96
C THR A 96 4.65 19.99 -20.98
N LYS A 97 5.17 19.55 -22.13
CA LYS A 97 5.90 18.28 -22.23
C LYS A 97 7.16 18.28 -21.37
N ILE A 98 7.94 19.37 -21.40
CA ILE A 98 9.14 19.55 -20.56
C ILE A 98 8.77 19.57 -19.08
N HIS A 99 7.73 20.31 -18.71
CA HIS A 99 7.22 20.36 -17.35
C HIS A 99 6.84 18.96 -16.85
N ASN A 100 6.01 18.24 -17.60
CA ASN A 100 5.56 16.89 -17.24
C ASN A 100 6.73 15.91 -17.12
N GLY A 101 7.73 15.99 -18.02
CA GLY A 101 8.94 15.17 -17.95
C GLY A 101 9.77 15.46 -16.70
N SER A 102 9.84 16.73 -16.30
CA SER A 102 10.53 17.15 -15.07
C SER A 102 9.82 16.64 -13.81
N VAL A 103 8.48 16.72 -13.78
CA VAL A 103 7.66 16.19 -12.69
C VAL A 103 7.82 14.67 -12.59
N PHE A 104 7.74 13.95 -13.71
CA PHE A 104 7.95 12.50 -13.77
C PHE A 104 9.32 12.11 -13.22
N THR A 105 10.39 12.77 -13.67
CA THR A 105 11.75 12.53 -13.18
C THR A 105 11.86 12.77 -11.67
N LYS A 106 11.29 13.89 -11.18
CA LYS A 106 11.26 14.21 -9.73
C LYS A 106 10.55 13.13 -8.93
N LYS A 107 9.42 12.61 -9.43
CA LYS A 107 8.65 11.55 -8.76
C LYS A 107 9.44 10.26 -8.68
N LEU A 108 10.06 9.82 -9.78
CA LEU A 108 10.89 8.61 -9.78
C LEU A 108 12.10 8.73 -8.84
N CYS A 109 12.80 9.87 -8.85
CA CYS A 109 13.90 10.12 -7.92
C CYS A 109 13.43 10.08 -6.46
N SER A 110 12.29 10.69 -6.16
CA SER A 110 11.71 10.67 -4.81
C SER A 110 11.35 9.26 -4.34
N GLN A 111 10.73 8.44 -5.20
CA GLN A 111 10.41 7.05 -4.88
C GLN A 111 11.68 6.22 -4.64
N MET A 112 12.70 6.43 -5.47
CA MET A 112 13.99 5.75 -5.30
C MET A 112 14.65 6.11 -3.96
N LEU A 113 14.61 7.39 -3.56
CA LEU A 113 15.21 7.84 -2.30
C LEU A 113 14.43 7.37 -1.05
N ILE A 114 13.10 7.43 -1.09
CA ILE A 114 12.26 7.17 0.10
C ILE A 114 11.95 5.68 0.26
N ILE A 115 11.87 4.93 -0.84
CA ILE A 115 11.49 3.51 -0.82
C ILE A 115 12.68 2.63 -1.25
N GLY A 116 13.24 2.88 -2.43
CA GLY A 116 14.26 2.01 -3.02
C GLY A 116 15.55 1.92 -2.20
N GLY A 117 16.09 3.08 -1.80
CA GLY A 117 17.32 3.18 -1.00
C GLY A 117 17.20 2.46 0.35
N PRO A 118 16.23 2.82 1.21
CA PRO A 118 16.04 2.16 2.49
C PRO A 118 15.79 0.65 2.37
N LEU A 119 15.05 0.21 1.35
CA LEU A 119 14.83 -1.22 1.11
C LEU A 119 16.13 -1.95 0.77
N MET A 120 16.97 -1.39 -0.11
CA MET A 120 18.26 -1.98 -0.46
C MET A 120 19.19 -2.03 0.74
N GLN A 121 19.29 -0.94 1.51
CA GLN A 121 20.08 -0.89 2.73
C GLN A 121 19.63 -1.94 3.77
N TRP A 122 18.32 -2.10 3.94
CA TRP A 122 17.77 -3.12 4.83
C TRP A 122 18.10 -4.54 4.35
N LEU A 123 18.00 -4.80 3.03
CA LEU A 123 18.35 -6.11 2.46
C LEU A 123 19.85 -6.42 2.62
N GLU A 124 20.73 -5.44 2.41
CA GLU A 124 22.17 -5.60 2.62
C GLU A 124 22.51 -5.90 4.08
N GLY A 125 21.81 -5.29 5.03
CA GLY A 125 21.99 -5.56 6.45
C GLY A 125 21.51 -6.95 6.91
N LEU A 126 20.79 -7.69 6.06
CA LEU A 126 20.37 -9.07 6.32
C LEU A 126 21.32 -10.13 5.74
N LEU A 127 22.24 -9.73 4.87
CA LEU A 127 23.26 -10.60 4.25
C LEU A 127 24.51 -10.71 5.12
#